data_AF-A0A8T6WIB2-F1
#
_entry.id   AF-A0A8T6WIB2-F1
#
_cell.length_a   1.000
_cell.length_b   1.000
_cell.length_c   1.000
_cell.angle_alpha   90.00
_cell.angle_beta   90.00
_cell.angle_gamma   90.00
#
_symmetry.space_group_name_H-M   'P 1'
#
loop_
_entity.id
_entity.type
_entity.pdbx_description
1 polymer ?
#
loop_
_entity_poly.entity_id
_entity_poly.type
_entity_poly.pdbx_seq_one_letter_code
_entity_poly.pdbx_strand_id
1 'polypeptide(L)' 'RPARLRVTKDMEPDFWFYPKYVLEVLGSEITKSPAHTCHWNETEKRGLALRFPRFERWRPEKGAEQATRVKEIVNMFSD' A
#
# COMPACT_ATOMS: atom_id res chain seq x y z
N ARG A 1 -5.55 -12.95 9.85
CA ARG A 1 -5.16 -12.42 8.52
C ARG A 1 -6.38 -12.34 7.60
N PRO A 2 -6.69 -11.18 6.99
CA PRO A 2 -7.75 -11.07 5.99
C PRO A 2 -7.46 -11.93 4.75
N ALA A 3 -8.48 -12.61 4.21
CA ALA A 3 -8.31 -13.58 3.12
C ALA A 3 -7.71 -12.99 1.83
N ARG A 4 -7.92 -11.70 1.58
CA ARG A 4 -7.50 -11.01 0.34
C ARG A 4 -6.29 -10.08 0.53
N LEU A 5 -5.47 -10.33 1.55
CA LEU A 5 -4.29 -9.53 1.85
C LEU A 5 -3.01 -10.33 1.62
N ARG A 6 -2.15 -9.80 0.73
CA ARG A 6 -0.80 -10.31 0.49
C ARG A 6 0.19 -9.41 1.22
N VAL A 7 1.07 -10.02 2.00
CA VAL A 7 2.12 -9.35 2.77
C VAL A 7 3.35 -10.24 2.66
N THR A 8 4.53 -9.65 2.54
CA THR A 8 5.79 -10.39 2.62
C THR A 8 6.06 -10.80 4.07
N LYS A 9 6.98 -11.75 4.28
CA LYS A 9 7.37 -12.15 5.63
C LYS A 9 7.93 -10.98 6.45
N ASP A 10 8.65 -10.07 5.80
CA ASP A 10 9.30 -8.92 6.43
C ASP A 10 8.32 -7.81 6.85
N MET A 11 7.07 -7.86 6.36
CA MET A 11 6.01 -6.91 6.71
C MET A 11 4.87 -7.54 7.51
N GLU A 12 5.05 -8.75 8.02
CA GLU A 12 4.02 -9.42 8.81
C GLU A 12 3.76 -8.65 10.12
N PRO A 13 2.53 -8.15 10.36
CA PRO A 13 2.21 -7.40 11.56
C PRO A 13 1.93 -8.33 12.75
N ASP A 14 2.17 -7.84 13.97
CA ASP A 14 1.81 -8.56 15.20
C ASP A 14 0.29 -8.79 15.32
N PHE A 15 -0.50 -7.84 14.80
CA PHE A 15 -1.96 -7.89 14.85
C PHE A 15 -2.57 -7.62 13.47
N TRP A 16 -3.54 -8.45 13.10
CA TRP A 16 -4.28 -8.31 11.86
C TRP A 16 -5.62 -7.61 12.13
N PHE A 17 -5.91 -6.59 11.33
CA PHE A 17 -7.20 -5.89 11.36
C PHE A 17 -8.02 -6.21 10.12
N TYR A 18 -9.35 -6.12 10.24
CA TYR A 18 -10.22 -6.13 9.07
C TYR A 18 -10.09 -4.81 8.30
N PRO A 19 -9.89 -4.82 6.97
CA PRO A 19 -9.81 -3.59 6.18
C PRO A 19 -11.11 -2.79 6.30
N LYS A 20 -11.04 -1.60 6.93
CA LYS A 20 -12.22 -0.78 7.21
C LYS A 20 -11.92 0.71 7.11
N TYR A 21 -10.91 1.17 7.83
CA TYR A 21 -10.55 2.57 7.88
C TYR A 21 -9.58 2.94 6.77
N VAL A 22 -9.76 4.12 6.20
CA VAL A 22 -8.89 4.68 5.15
C VAL A 22 -8.10 5.86 5.73
N LEU A 23 -6.81 5.85 5.45
CA LEU A 23 -5.84 6.86 5.87
C LEU A 23 -5.44 7.69 4.64
N GLU A 24 -5.30 9.00 4.83
CA GLU A 24 -4.58 9.86 3.90
C GLU A 24 -3.10 9.89 4.31
N VAL A 25 -2.22 9.56 3.36
CA VAL A 25 -0.78 9.45 3.57
C VAL A 25 -0.08 10.25 2.48
N LEU A 26 0.83 11.14 2.88
CA LEU A 26 1.76 11.82 1.97
C LEU A 26 3.07 11.05 1.86
N GLY A 27 3.66 11.01 0.68
CA GLY A 27 5.00 10.49 0.44
C GLY A 27 5.76 11.41 -0.51
N SER A 28 7.09 11.32 -0.52
CA SER A 28 7.92 12.15 -1.41
C SER A 28 7.94 11.62 -2.85
N GLU A 29 8.03 10.31 -3.00
CA GLU A 29 8.10 9.60 -4.28
C GLU A 29 7.61 8.14 -4.10
N ILE A 30 7.30 7.47 -5.21
CA ILE A 30 7.02 6.03 -5.24
C ILE A 30 8.30 5.31 -5.65
N THR A 31 8.68 4.26 -4.91
CA THR A 31 9.91 3.49 -5.12
C THR A 31 9.66 2.00 -5.18
N LYS A 32 10.58 1.25 -5.81
CA LYS A 32 10.56 -0.22 -5.81
C LYS A 32 11.06 -0.75 -4.48
N SER A 33 10.26 -1.56 -3.79
CA SER A 33 10.55 -2.14 -2.48
C SER A 33 10.45 -3.66 -2.51
N PRO A 34 11.40 -4.40 -1.90
CA PRO A 34 11.31 -5.86 -1.78
C PRO A 34 10.26 -6.30 -0.75
N ALA A 35 9.86 -5.41 0.16
CA ALA A 35 8.96 -5.72 1.27
C ALA A 35 7.48 -5.50 0.93
N HIS A 36 7.17 -4.57 0.02
CA HIS A 36 5.80 -4.19 -0.32
C HIS A 36 5.27 -4.98 -1.52
N THR A 37 3.98 -5.29 -1.52
CA THR A 37 3.36 -6.17 -2.53
C THR A 37 2.43 -5.45 -3.53
N CYS A 38 2.31 -4.13 -3.44
CA CYS A 38 1.58 -3.32 -4.41
C CYS A 38 2.27 -3.41 -5.77
N HIS A 39 1.54 -3.72 -6.86
CA HIS A 39 2.11 -3.95 -8.19
C HIS A 39 3.38 -4.84 -8.18
N TRP A 40 3.29 -6.00 -7.52
CA TRP A 40 4.42 -6.92 -7.39
C TRP A 40 4.90 -7.46 -8.74
N ASN A 41 6.20 -7.40 -8.96
CA ASN A 41 6.91 -8.00 -10.08
C ASN A 41 7.63 -9.26 -9.60
N GLU A 42 7.25 -10.42 -10.14
CA GLU A 42 7.82 -11.72 -9.75
C GLU A 42 9.30 -11.89 -10.16
N THR A 43 9.71 -11.27 -11.27
CA THR A 43 11.09 -11.34 -11.77
C THR A 43 12.02 -10.52 -10.88
N GLU A 44 11.62 -9.29 -10.54
CA GLU A 44 12.43 -8.39 -9.70
C GLU A 44 12.29 -8.69 -8.20
N LYS A 45 11.26 -9.47 -7.81
CA LYS A 45 10.86 -9.70 -6.42
C LYS A 45 10.67 -8.39 -5.64
N ARG A 46 9.99 -7.43 -6.27
CA ARG A 46 9.73 -6.09 -5.71
C ARG A 46 8.33 -5.62 -6.08
N GLY A 47 7.68 -4.91 -5.17
CA GLY A 47 6.50 -4.09 -5.43
C GLY A 47 6.79 -2.60 -5.28
N LEU A 48 5.75 -1.79 -5.27
CA LEU A 48 5.82 -0.34 -5.11
C LEU A 48 5.53 0.07 -3.67
N ALA A 49 6.24 1.08 -3.20
CA ALA A 49 6.12 1.65 -1.87
C ALA A 49 6.26 3.17 -1.91
N LEU A 50 5.63 3.86 -0.95
CA LEU A 50 5.85 5.29 -0.73
C LEU A 50 7.16 5.51 0.03
N ARG A 51 7.99 6.45 -0.41
CA ARG A 51 9.16 6.91 0.33
C ARG A 51 8.77 8.01 1.31
N PHE A 52 9.27 7.89 2.54
CA PHE A 52 8.98 8.79 3.66
C PHE A 52 7.48 9.04 3.87
N PRO A 53 6.67 7.98 4.08
CA PRO A 53 5.24 8.12 4.27
C PRO A 53 4.94 8.88 5.57
N ARG A 54 4.06 9.88 5.50
CA ARG A 54 3.56 10.66 6.63
C ARG A 54 2.05 10.55 6.69
N PHE A 55 1.53 10.23 7.86
CA PHE A 55 0.10 10.25 8.12
C PHE A 55 -0.39 11.70 8.14
N GLU A 56 -1.46 11.99 7.39
CA GLU A 56 -2.11 13.29 7.42
C GLU A 56 -3.39 13.24 8.25
N ARG A 57 -4.35 12.40 7.84
CA ARG A 57 -5.67 12.34 8.46
C ARG A 57 -6.42 11.05 8.15
N TRP A 58 -7.44 10.78 8.96
CA TRP A 58 -8.44 9.76 8.65
C TRP A 58 -9.41 10.23 7.56
N ARG A 59 -9.91 9.30 6.76
CA ARG A 59 -10.93 9.53 5.73
C ARG A 59 -12.21 8.77 6.06
N PRO A 60 -12.99 9.22 7.07
CA PRO A 60 -14.20 8.50 7.52
C PRO A 60 -15.28 8.40 6.45
N GLU A 61 -15.24 9.26 5.44
CA GLU A 61 -16.14 9.25 4.30
C GLU A 61 -15.78 8.21 3.23
N LYS A 62 -14.63 7.53 3.35
CA LYS A 62 -14.17 6.48 2.42
C LYS A 62 -14.20 5.10 3.06
N GLY A 63 -14.80 4.15 2.35
CA GLY A 63 -14.65 2.72 2.63
C GLY A 63 -13.35 2.14 2.04
N ALA A 64 -12.94 0.96 2.50
CA ALA A 64 -11.70 0.30 2.07
C ALA A 64 -11.59 0.12 0.53
N GLU A 65 -12.70 -0.15 -0.15
CA GLU A 65 -12.76 -0.32 -1.61
C GLU A 65 -12.63 1.00 -2.41
N GLN A 66 -12.70 2.15 -1.72
CA GLN A 66 -12.51 3.50 -2.27
C GLN A 66 -11.12 4.07 -1.96
N ALA A 67 -10.25 3.27 -1.33
CA ALA A 67 -8.84 3.60 -1.20
C ALA A 67 -8.14 3.64 -2.57
N THR A 68 -6.99 4.29 -2.63
CA THR A 68 -6.19 4.40 -3.86
C THR A 68 -5.85 3.00 -4.40
N ARG A 69 -6.21 2.77 -5.65
CA ARG A 69 -6.07 1.49 -6.35
C ARG A 69 -4.67 1.34 -6.90
N VAL A 70 -4.23 0.09 -7.05
CA VAL A 70 -2.93 -0.27 -7.62
C VAL A 70 -2.70 0.40 -8.99
N LYS A 71 -3.73 0.49 -9.84
CA LYS A 71 -3.64 1.15 -11.15
C LYS A 71 -3.29 2.64 -11.03
N GLU A 72 -3.86 3.35 -10.06
CA GLU A 72 -3.57 4.77 -9.82
C GLU A 72 -2.12 4.95 -9.37
N ILE A 73 -1.63 4.08 -8.48
CA ILE A 73 -0.23 4.08 -8.04
C ILE A 73 0.75 3.82 -9.20
N VAL A 74 0.42 2.89 -10.11
CA VAL A 74 1.26 2.61 -11.28
C VAL A 74 1.33 3.79 -12.23
N ASN A 75 0.20 4.48 -12.44
CA ASN A 75 0.17 5.69 -13.26
C ASN A 75 1.06 6.78 -12.63
N MET A 76 0.89 7.06 -11.33
CA MET A 76 1.72 8.03 -10.60
C MET A 76 3.22 7.70 -10.57
N PHE A 77 3.59 6.43 -10.72
CA PHE A 77 5.00 6.00 -10.79
C PHE A 77 5.59 6.15 -12.20
N SER A 78 4.74 6.15 -13.23
CA SER A 78 5.16 6.21 -14.64
C SER A 78 5.09 7.62 -15.23
N ASP A 79 4.44 8.55 -14.53
CA ASP A 79 4.42 9.98 -14.81
C ASP A 79 5.73 10.65 -14.36
#